data_AF-A0A4R4Q5S7-F1
#
_entry.id   AF-A0A4R4Q5S7-F1
#
_cell.length_a   1.000
_cell.length_b   1.000
_cell.length_c   1.000
_cell.angle_alpha   90.00
_cell.angle_beta   90.00
_cell.angle_gamma   90.00
#
_symmetry.space_group_name_H-M   'P 1'
#
loop_
_entity.id
_entity.type
_entity.pdbx_description
1 polymer ?
#
loop_
_entity_poly.entity_id
_entity_poly.type
_entity_poly.pdbx_seq_one_letter_code
_entity_poly.pdbx_strand_id
1 'polypeptide(L)'
;MSTAELAADALTGDVLAGRPAPEVAPAPQGVPRRRRIPGSSTEPLPVRGCAGEVLGRHVAEPAALRQVARRQQLRQPHELEAPSLRLTRRGRMLVSFVSALVFGSAIAVLGLRIAGVLDPGPDFSSTVPVQVAPGQSLWSIAQETNPEQDPALVIEKIAELNKLSGPADLTPGQTLQIPIAR
;
A
#
# COMPACT_ATOMS: atom_id res chain seq x y z
N MET A 1 -23.62 73.81 -32.40
CA MET A 1 -22.24 73.26 -32.44
C MET A 1 -22.26 71.88 -31.78
N SER A 2 -22.06 70.83 -32.60
CA SER A 2 -21.57 69.46 -32.33
C SER A 2 -22.19 68.66 -31.17
N THR A 3 -22.79 67.45 -31.29
CA THR A 3 -22.68 66.29 -32.20
C THR A 3 -21.26 65.79 -32.51
N ALA A 4 -20.88 64.71 -31.83
CA ALA A 4 -19.97 63.60 -32.21
C ALA A 4 -19.84 62.74 -30.93
N GLU A 5 -20.37 61.53 -30.79
CA GLU A 5 -20.13 60.28 -31.55
C GLU A 5 -18.71 59.71 -31.36
N LEU A 6 -18.65 58.37 -31.24
CA LEU A 6 -17.48 57.47 -31.22
C LEU A 6 -16.64 57.44 -29.93
N ALA A 7 -16.16 56.30 -29.43
CA ALA A 7 -16.29 54.91 -29.86
C ALA A 7 -16.02 54.02 -28.65
N ALA A 8 -16.94 53.09 -28.39
CA ALA A 8 -16.65 51.86 -27.67
C ALA A 8 -16.22 50.84 -28.73
N ASP A 9 -14.94 50.55 -28.82
CA ASP A 9 -14.48 49.29 -29.39
C ASP A 9 -13.04 48.96 -28.98
N ALA A 10 -12.76 47.66 -28.96
CA ALA A 10 -11.48 46.99 -28.73
C ALA A 10 -11.06 46.92 -27.22
N LEU A 11 -10.78 45.76 -26.62
CA LEU A 11 -10.19 44.56 -27.18
C LEU A 11 -10.71 43.30 -26.45
N THR A 12 -11.34 42.45 -27.24
CA THR A 12 -10.97 41.04 -27.41
C THR A 12 -10.84 40.19 -26.15
N GLY A 13 -11.96 39.57 -25.78
CA GLY A 13 -11.92 38.27 -25.14
C GLY A 13 -11.37 37.24 -26.12
N ASP A 14 -10.13 36.80 -25.90
CA ASP A 14 -9.60 35.60 -26.54
C ASP A 14 -9.37 34.54 -25.47
N VAL A 15 -10.37 33.66 -25.39
CA VAL A 15 -10.37 32.44 -24.59
C VAL A 15 -9.43 31.46 -25.29
N LEU A 16 -8.14 31.55 -24.99
CA LEU A 16 -7.18 30.54 -25.39
C LEU A 16 -7.27 29.33 -24.45
N ALA A 17 -8.13 28.41 -24.89
CA ALA A 17 -7.84 27.00 -25.04
C ALA A 17 -7.20 26.30 -23.83
N GLY A 18 -8.06 25.59 -23.09
CA GLY A 18 -7.63 24.50 -22.22
C GLY A 18 -6.72 23.54 -23.00
N ARG A 19 -5.53 23.28 -22.44
CA ARG A 19 -4.68 22.19 -22.90
C ARG A 19 -5.43 20.87 -22.68
N PRO A 20 -5.73 20.06 -23.71
CA PRO A 20 -6.11 18.69 -23.47
C PRO A 20 -4.92 17.96 -22.84
N ALA A 21 -5.18 17.26 -21.74
CA ALA A 21 -4.24 16.32 -21.15
C ALA A 21 -3.82 15.30 -22.23
N PRO A 22 -2.57 14.80 -22.20
CA PRO A 22 -2.17 13.73 -23.10
C PRO A 22 -3.06 12.51 -22.84
N GLU A 23 -3.81 12.12 -23.86
CA GLU A 23 -4.62 10.91 -23.84
C GLU A 23 -3.70 9.71 -23.62
N VAL A 24 -3.79 9.14 -22.41
CA VAL A 24 -3.05 7.95 -22.03
C VAL A 24 -3.58 6.81 -22.89
N ALA A 25 -2.74 6.34 -23.82
CA ALA A 25 -3.02 5.17 -24.65
C ALA A 25 -3.44 3.98 -23.75
N PRO A 26 -4.51 3.26 -24.08
CA PRO A 26 -4.91 2.10 -23.31
C PRO A 26 -3.79 1.05 -23.34
N ALA A 27 -3.52 0.47 -22.16
CA ALA A 27 -2.52 -0.57 -21.99
C ALA A 27 -2.75 -1.73 -23.00
N PRO A 28 -1.68 -2.32 -23.57
CA PRO A 28 -1.82 -3.42 -24.51
C PRO A 28 -2.49 -4.61 -23.82
N GLN A 29 -3.74 -4.87 -24.19
CA GLN A 29 -4.46 -6.08 -23.80
C GLN A 29 -3.93 -7.25 -24.64
N GLY A 30 -2.91 -7.93 -24.12
CA GLY A 30 -2.50 -9.21 -24.67
C GLY A 30 -1.04 -9.54 -24.43
N VAL A 31 -0.79 -10.52 -23.56
CA VAL A 31 0.48 -11.25 -23.57
C VAL A 31 0.57 -11.98 -24.92
N PRO A 32 1.64 -11.82 -25.73
CA PRO A 32 1.78 -12.60 -26.95
C PRO A 32 1.83 -14.08 -26.57
N ARG A 33 0.81 -14.84 -26.98
CA ARG A 33 0.81 -16.30 -26.84
C ARG A 33 1.95 -16.84 -27.68
N ARG A 34 3.06 -17.19 -27.01
CA ARG A 34 4.20 -17.88 -27.61
C ARG A 34 3.66 -19.12 -28.34
N ARG A 35 3.75 -19.12 -29.67
CA ARG A 35 3.31 -20.24 -30.51
C ARG A 35 4.10 -21.48 -30.08
N ARG A 36 3.41 -22.48 -29.52
CA ARG A 36 4.02 -23.78 -29.18
C ARG A 36 4.45 -24.43 -30.50
N ILE A 37 5.75 -24.55 -30.73
CA ILE A 37 6.30 -25.26 -31.88
C ILE A 37 5.99 -26.76 -31.67
N PRO A 38 5.28 -27.43 -32.59
CA PRO A 38 5.05 -28.87 -32.51
C PRO A 38 6.39 -29.61 -32.64
N GLY A 39 6.69 -30.51 -31.69
CA GLY A 39 7.87 -31.37 -31.74
C GLY A 39 8.93 -31.18 -30.65
N SER A 40 8.78 -30.21 -29.74
CA SER A 40 9.70 -30.03 -28.60
C SER A 40 9.23 -30.71 -27.31
N SER A 41 8.27 -31.64 -27.38
CA SER A 41 7.92 -32.46 -26.21
C SER A 41 9.10 -33.37 -25.93
N THR A 42 9.71 -33.23 -24.76
CA THR A 42 10.67 -34.20 -24.22
C THR A 42 9.94 -35.46 -23.73
N GLU A 43 8.91 -35.88 -24.46
CA GLU A 43 8.31 -37.20 -24.28
C GLU A 43 9.23 -38.22 -24.94
N PRO A 44 9.71 -39.23 -24.21
CA PRO A 44 10.45 -40.32 -24.81
C PRO A 44 9.50 -41.09 -25.74
N LEU A 45 9.63 -40.83 -27.04
CA LEU A 45 8.98 -41.63 -28.07
C LEU A 45 9.47 -43.09 -27.95
N PRO A 46 8.57 -44.09 -27.91
CA PRO A 46 8.97 -45.49 -27.89
C PRO A 46 9.55 -45.83 -29.26
N VAL A 47 10.89 -45.84 -29.36
CA VAL A 47 11.59 -46.36 -30.54
C VAL A 47 11.36 -47.86 -30.56
N ARG A 48 10.40 -48.31 -31.37
CA ARG A 48 10.20 -49.72 -31.68
C ARG A 48 11.36 -50.15 -32.59
N GLY A 49 12.42 -50.68 -31.98
CA GLY A 49 13.49 -51.32 -32.72
C GLY A 49 12.93 -52.50 -33.49
N CYS A 50 12.98 -52.44 -34.82
CA CYS A 50 12.82 -53.61 -35.67
C CYS A 50 14.06 -54.50 -35.46
N ALA A 51 13.98 -55.46 -34.54
CA ALA A 51 14.97 -56.53 -34.44
C ALA A 51 14.57 -57.63 -35.43
N GLY A 52 15.32 -57.73 -36.53
CA GLY A 52 15.14 -58.73 -37.56
C GLY A 52 15.26 -60.15 -37.00
N GLU A 53 14.31 -60.99 -37.38
CA GLU A 53 14.15 -62.38 -36.97
C GLU A 53 15.13 -63.32 -37.70
N VAL A 54 16.41 -63.01 -37.74
CA VAL A 54 17.41 -63.95 -38.29
C VAL A 54 18.76 -63.73 -37.62
N LEU A 55 19.02 -64.43 -36.51
CA LEU A 55 20.32 -65.06 -36.17
C LEU A 55 20.34 -65.50 -34.69
N GLY A 56 20.63 -66.78 -34.49
CA GLY A 56 21.54 -67.18 -33.41
C GLY A 56 20.93 -67.45 -32.03
N ARG A 57 20.55 -68.72 -31.83
CA ARG A 57 20.72 -69.42 -30.56
C ARG A 57 22.15 -69.19 -30.05
N HIS A 58 22.36 -68.41 -28.99
CA HIS A 58 23.39 -68.67 -27.97
C HIS A 58 23.01 -68.01 -26.63
N VAL A 59 23.06 -68.89 -25.63
CA VAL A 59 22.86 -68.71 -24.20
C VAL A 59 23.75 -67.60 -23.61
N ALA A 60 23.16 -66.70 -22.81
CA ALA A 60 23.62 -66.23 -21.48
C ALA A 60 23.12 -64.80 -21.22
N GLU A 61 21.95 -64.68 -20.57
CA GLU A 61 21.56 -63.41 -19.94
C GLU A 61 22.42 -63.15 -18.69
N PRO A 62 23.04 -61.96 -18.53
CA PRO A 62 23.72 -61.60 -17.30
C PRO A 62 22.69 -61.13 -16.26
N ALA A 63 22.22 -62.07 -15.43
CA ALA A 63 21.36 -61.79 -14.27
C ALA A 63 21.96 -60.75 -13.30
N ALA A 64 23.26 -60.50 -13.37
CA ALA A 64 23.99 -59.55 -12.53
C ALA A 64 23.58 -58.08 -12.76
N LEU A 65 23.28 -57.66 -14.00
CA LEU A 65 22.91 -56.25 -14.26
C LEU A 65 21.49 -55.91 -13.77
N ARG A 66 20.58 -56.89 -13.82
CA ARG A 66 19.23 -56.75 -13.24
C ARG A 66 19.26 -56.61 -11.72
N GLN A 67 20.17 -57.29 -11.05
CA GLN A 67 20.28 -57.24 -9.58
C GLN A 67 20.82 -55.90 -9.08
N VAL A 68 21.71 -55.25 -9.82
CA VAL A 68 22.24 -53.92 -9.46
C VAL A 68 21.14 -52.85 -9.57
N ALA A 69 20.36 -52.86 -10.65
CA ALA A 69 19.23 -51.93 -10.82
C ALA A 69 18.18 -52.08 -9.70
N ARG A 70 17.89 -53.33 -9.29
CA ARG A 70 16.93 -53.61 -8.22
C ARG A 70 17.40 -53.14 -6.84
N ARG A 71 18.70 -53.18 -6.57
CA ARG A 71 19.29 -52.66 -5.32
C ARG A 71 19.29 -51.13 -5.25
N GLN A 72 19.43 -50.44 -6.38
CA GLN A 72 19.38 -48.98 -6.43
C GLN A 72 17.97 -48.45 -6.16
N GLN A 73 16.93 -49.19 -6.56
CA GLN A 73 15.54 -48.79 -6.37
C GLN A 73 15.07 -48.80 -4.91
N LEU A 74 15.71 -49.62 -4.06
CA LEU A 74 15.44 -49.68 -2.61
C LEU A 74 16.19 -48.60 -1.81
N ARG A 75 17.05 -47.82 -2.48
CA ARG A 75 17.92 -46.82 -1.86
C ARG A 75 17.53 -45.39 -2.25
N GLN A 76 16.28 -45.18 -2.66
CA GLN A 76 15.73 -43.82 -2.71
C GLN A 76 15.70 -43.30 -1.27
N PRO A 77 16.45 -42.23 -0.95
CA PRO A 77 16.23 -41.52 0.30
C PRO A 77 14.80 -41.01 0.20
N HIS A 78 13.93 -41.47 1.09
CA HIS A 78 12.74 -40.70 1.41
C HIS A 78 13.26 -39.38 1.97
N GLU A 79 13.41 -38.38 1.10
CA GLU A 79 13.36 -36.99 1.54
C GLU A 79 12.05 -36.91 2.34
N LEU A 80 12.17 -36.55 3.62
CA LEU A 80 11.06 -36.32 4.51
C LEU A 80 10.30 -35.10 4.00
N GLU A 81 9.53 -35.31 2.95
CA GLU A 81 8.65 -34.33 2.36
C GLU A 81 7.65 -33.96 3.45
N ALA A 82 7.77 -32.73 3.94
CA ALA A 82 6.95 -32.25 5.05
C ALA A 82 5.47 -32.53 4.71
N PRO A 83 4.71 -33.13 5.63
CA PRO A 83 3.34 -33.55 5.35
C PRO A 83 2.55 -32.38 4.76
N SER A 84 2.16 -32.53 3.49
CA SER A 84 1.48 -31.48 2.76
C SER A 84 0.11 -31.26 3.36
N LEU A 85 -0.03 -30.20 4.16
CA LEU A 85 -1.28 -29.80 4.79
C LEU A 85 -2.30 -29.43 3.70
N ARG A 86 -3.16 -30.39 3.35
CA ARG A 86 -4.27 -30.19 2.43
C ARG A 86 -5.42 -29.50 3.15
N LEU A 87 -5.37 -28.19 3.22
CA LEU A 87 -6.52 -27.39 3.62
C LEU A 87 -7.66 -27.60 2.62
N THR A 88 -8.84 -28.00 3.13
CA THR A 88 -10.06 -28.03 2.34
C THR A 88 -10.38 -26.62 1.83
N ARG A 89 -11.17 -26.51 0.75
CA ARG A 89 -11.55 -25.20 0.17
C ARG A 89 -12.11 -24.23 1.24
N ARG A 90 -12.83 -24.76 2.23
CA ARG A 90 -13.35 -24.02 3.39
C ARG A 90 -12.25 -23.62 4.38
N GLY A 91 -11.30 -24.51 4.67
CA GLY A 91 -10.14 -24.21 5.52
C GLY A 91 -9.26 -23.09 4.96
N ARG A 92 -9.08 -23.05 3.63
CA ARG A 92 -8.32 -21.97 2.97
C ARG A 92 -9.02 -20.61 3.09
N MET A 93 -10.34 -20.57 2.95
CA MET A 93 -11.12 -19.35 3.15
C MET A 93 -11.04 -18.85 4.59
N LEU A 94 -11.13 -19.74 5.57
CA LEU A 94 -11.01 -19.38 6.98
C LEU A 94 -9.62 -18.80 7.29
N VAL A 95 -8.55 -19.45 6.83
CA VAL A 95 -7.18 -18.95 7.03
C VAL A 95 -6.99 -17.58 6.37
N SER A 96 -7.48 -17.38 5.14
CA SER A 96 -7.40 -16.06 4.49
C SER A 96 -8.18 -15.00 5.25
N PHE A 97 -9.34 -15.35 5.80
CA PHE A 97 -10.17 -14.40 6.54
C PHE A 97 -9.54 -14.02 7.87
N VAL A 98 -9.04 -15.00 8.62
CA VAL A 98 -8.31 -14.75 9.88
C VAL A 98 -7.05 -13.94 9.61
N SER A 99 -6.28 -14.29 8.57
CA SER A 99 -5.11 -13.52 8.16
C SER A 99 -5.50 -12.07 7.85
N ALA A 100 -6.53 -11.85 7.03
CA ALA A 100 -7.01 -10.51 6.70
C ALA A 100 -7.45 -9.72 7.94
N LEU A 101 -8.11 -10.35 8.91
CA LEU A 101 -8.47 -9.70 10.17
C LEU A 101 -7.24 -9.32 11.00
N VAL A 102 -6.26 -10.21 11.13
CA VAL A 102 -5.04 -9.94 11.90
C VAL A 102 -4.26 -8.79 11.26
N PHE A 103 -3.94 -8.90 9.97
CA PHE A 103 -3.22 -7.84 9.25
C PHE A 103 -4.02 -6.55 9.18
N GLY A 104 -5.32 -6.63 8.91
CA GLY A 104 -6.22 -5.48 8.87
C GLY A 104 -6.29 -4.76 10.21
N SER A 105 -6.39 -5.49 11.32
CA SER A 105 -6.38 -4.90 12.67
C SER A 105 -5.04 -4.23 13.00
N ALA A 106 -3.92 -4.84 12.62
CA ALA A 106 -2.60 -4.26 12.84
C ALA A 106 -2.42 -2.94 12.06
N ILE A 107 -2.84 -2.92 10.80
CA ILE A 107 -2.82 -1.70 9.97
C ILE A 107 -3.76 -0.64 10.56
N ALA A 108 -4.95 -1.04 11.00
CA ALA A 108 -5.91 -0.11 11.61
C ALA A 108 -5.35 0.51 12.90
N VAL A 109 -4.78 -0.30 13.79
CA VAL A 109 -4.14 0.19 15.02
C VAL A 109 -2.96 1.11 14.71
N LEU A 110 -2.12 0.76 13.75
CA LEU A 110 -1.00 1.60 13.34
C LEU A 110 -1.48 2.93 12.74
N GLY A 111 -2.49 2.89 11.87
CA GLY A 111 -3.12 4.10 11.34
C GLY A 111 -3.71 4.97 12.44
N LEU A 112 -4.34 4.35 13.44
CA LEU A 112 -4.94 5.05 14.57
C LEU A 112 -3.89 5.66 15.51
N ARG A 113 -2.71 5.04 15.65
CA ARG A 113 -1.54 5.61 16.34
C ARG A 113 -0.97 6.81 15.58
N ILE A 114 -0.79 6.69 14.27
CA ILE A 114 -0.29 7.80 13.44
C ILE A 114 -1.25 8.99 13.48
N ALA A 115 -2.55 8.73 13.53
CA ALA A 115 -3.58 9.76 13.69
C ALA A 115 -3.66 10.35 15.12
N GLY A 116 -2.86 9.87 16.07
CA GLY A 116 -2.87 10.34 17.46
C GLY A 116 -4.12 9.94 18.27
N VAL A 117 -5.06 9.18 17.69
CA VAL A 117 -6.34 8.84 18.34
C VAL A 117 -6.17 7.86 19.50
N LEU A 118 -5.11 7.05 19.49
CA LEU A 118 -4.79 6.10 20.56
C LEU A 118 -3.90 6.67 21.65
N ASP A 119 -3.39 7.89 21.48
CA ASP A 119 -2.59 8.55 22.49
C ASP A 119 -3.52 9.42 23.35
N PRO A 120 -3.51 9.25 24.69
CA PRO A 120 -4.27 10.14 25.55
C PRO A 120 -3.73 11.57 25.33
N GLY A 121 -4.60 12.47 24.90
CA GLY A 121 -4.25 13.87 24.69
C GLY A 121 -3.83 14.55 26.00
N PRO A 122 -3.29 15.79 25.93
CA PRO A 122 -2.85 16.52 27.11
C PRO A 122 -3.99 16.68 28.13
N ASP A 123 -3.70 16.39 29.40
CA ASP A 123 -4.65 16.61 30.50
C ASP A 123 -4.68 18.09 30.90
N PHE A 124 -5.60 18.84 30.31
CA PHE A 124 -5.83 20.24 30.65
C PHE A 124 -6.62 20.38 31.95
N SER A 125 -5.99 20.95 32.98
CA SER A 125 -6.55 20.99 34.34
C SER A 125 -7.17 22.33 34.73
N SER A 126 -6.75 23.42 34.09
CA SER A 126 -7.22 24.78 34.39
C SER A 126 -7.20 25.67 33.16
N THR A 127 -7.84 26.82 33.25
CA THR A 127 -7.90 27.82 32.17
C THR A 127 -7.62 29.21 32.73
N VAL A 128 -6.76 29.97 32.06
CA VAL A 128 -6.31 31.30 32.50
C VAL A 128 -6.57 32.32 31.39
N PRO A 129 -7.15 33.50 31.70
CA PRO A 129 -7.28 34.58 30.73
C PRO A 129 -5.93 35.27 30.52
N VAL A 130 -5.49 35.37 29.27
CA VAL A 130 -4.26 36.06 28.88
C VAL A 130 -4.56 37.03 27.75
N GLN A 131 -4.00 38.23 27.86
CA GLN A 131 -4.12 39.26 26.83
C GLN A 131 -2.99 39.11 25.81
N VAL A 132 -3.33 39.11 24.54
CA VAL A 132 -2.39 38.94 23.44
C VAL A 132 -1.58 40.21 23.23
N ALA A 133 -0.25 40.13 23.28
CA ALA A 133 0.62 41.24 22.95
C ALA A 133 0.79 41.43 21.43
N PRO A 134 1.09 42.65 20.95
CA PRO A 134 1.40 42.87 19.53
C PRO A 134 2.57 42.01 19.07
N GLY A 135 2.41 41.31 17.95
CA GLY A 135 3.42 40.39 17.39
C GLY A 135 3.46 39.02 18.04
N GLN A 136 2.64 38.77 19.06
CA GLN A 136 2.51 37.45 19.69
C GLN A 136 1.61 36.55 18.84
N SER A 137 1.94 35.26 18.77
CA SER A 137 1.18 34.24 18.03
C SER A 137 0.67 33.14 18.97
N LEU A 138 -0.33 32.36 18.56
CA LEU A 138 -0.78 31.18 19.31
C LEU A 138 0.38 30.23 19.59
N TRP A 139 1.30 30.09 18.64
CA TRP A 139 2.46 29.22 18.77
C TRP A 139 3.42 29.68 19.88
N SER A 140 3.72 30.99 19.95
CA SER A 140 4.55 31.53 21.04
C SER A 140 3.84 31.40 22.39
N ILE A 141 2.53 31.66 22.43
CA ILE A 141 1.73 31.57 23.65
C ILE A 141 1.67 30.12 24.17
N ALA A 142 1.45 29.16 23.28
CA ALA A 142 1.37 27.74 23.63
C ALA A 142 2.71 27.24 24.20
N GLN A 143 3.84 27.56 23.57
CA GLN A 143 5.17 27.20 24.07
C GLN A 143 5.50 27.86 25.42
N GLU A 144 5.04 29.10 25.64
CA GLU A 144 5.30 29.82 26.89
C GLU A 144 4.46 29.27 28.05
N THR A 145 3.20 28.90 27.78
CA THR A 145 2.25 28.45 28.82
C THR A 145 2.34 26.96 29.11
N ASN A 146 2.65 26.14 28.10
CA ASN A 146 2.69 24.69 28.19
C ASN A 146 3.95 24.12 27.47
N PRO A 147 5.17 24.35 28.00
CA PRO A 147 6.42 23.99 27.32
C PRO A 147 6.64 22.48 27.17
N GLU A 148 6.06 21.67 28.04
CA GLU A 148 6.20 20.21 28.03
C GLU A 148 5.25 19.50 27.05
N GLN A 149 4.29 20.24 26.47
CA GLN A 149 3.26 19.69 25.58
C GLN A 149 3.53 20.07 24.12
N ASP A 150 2.99 19.28 23.20
CA ASP A 150 3.02 19.63 21.77
C ASP A 150 2.24 20.94 21.53
N PRO A 151 2.89 22.02 21.05
CA PRO A 151 2.23 23.28 20.78
C PRO A 151 1.05 23.13 19.82
N ALA A 152 1.09 22.20 18.86
CA ALA A 152 0.00 22.00 17.91
C ALA A 152 -1.31 21.59 18.60
N LEU A 153 -1.24 20.67 19.56
CA LEU A 153 -2.41 20.21 20.33
C LEU A 153 -2.93 21.31 21.26
N VAL A 154 -2.04 22.08 21.86
CA VAL A 154 -2.41 23.22 22.73
C VAL A 154 -3.10 24.31 21.91
N ILE A 155 -2.60 24.62 20.72
CA ILE A 155 -3.20 25.60 19.81
C ILE A 155 -4.61 25.17 19.39
N GLU A 156 -4.81 23.90 19.03
CA GLU A 156 -6.12 23.36 18.71
C GLU A 156 -7.08 23.54 19.89
N LYS A 157 -6.62 23.25 21.11
CA LYS A 157 -7.43 23.44 22.32
C LYS A 157 -7.75 24.90 22.60
N ILE A 158 -6.79 25.81 22.43
CA ILE A 158 -7.00 27.27 22.55
C ILE A 158 -8.03 27.72 21.51
N ALA A 159 -7.91 27.26 20.27
CA ALA A 159 -8.84 27.61 19.20
C ALA A 159 -10.26 27.11 19.50
N GLU A 160 -10.40 25.88 20.00
CA GLU A 160 -11.69 25.32 20.43
C GLU A 160 -12.34 26.14 21.56
N LEU A 161 -11.56 26.45 22.61
CA LEU A 161 -12.06 27.21 23.78
C LEU A 161 -12.48 28.64 23.42
N ASN A 162 -11.76 29.27 22.49
CA ASN A 162 -11.99 30.66 22.10
C ASN A 162 -12.77 30.82 20.80
N LYS A 163 -13.23 29.71 20.20
CA LYS A 163 -13.97 29.66 18.93
C LYS A 163 -13.23 30.37 17.78
N LEU A 164 -11.92 30.16 17.71
CA LEU A 164 -11.09 30.69 16.61
C LEU A 164 -11.16 29.71 15.43
N SER A 165 -11.33 30.21 14.21
CA SER A 165 -11.36 29.37 13.00
C SER A 165 -9.94 29.05 12.49
N GLY A 166 -8.96 29.84 12.93
CA GLY A 166 -7.55 29.60 12.66
C GLY A 166 -6.64 30.64 13.30
N PRO A 167 -5.32 30.51 13.08
CA PRO A 167 -4.32 31.42 13.64
C PRO A 167 -4.45 32.87 13.17
N ALA A 168 -5.10 33.09 12.03
CA ALA A 168 -5.28 34.41 11.42
C ALA A 168 -6.39 35.26 12.08
N ASP A 169 -7.27 34.65 12.89
CA ASP A 169 -8.38 35.36 13.56
C ASP A 169 -7.93 36.11 14.81
N LEU A 170 -6.63 36.11 15.09
CA LEU A 170 -6.06 36.56 16.34
C LEU A 170 -5.71 38.04 16.29
N THR A 171 -6.31 38.83 17.18
CA THR A 171 -6.13 40.28 17.21
C THR A 171 -5.30 40.71 18.43
N PRO A 172 -4.28 41.57 18.29
CA PRO A 172 -3.56 42.12 19.44
C PRO A 172 -4.51 42.83 20.43
N GLY A 173 -4.28 42.64 21.72
CA GLY A 173 -5.15 43.15 22.79
C GLY A 173 -6.37 42.28 23.10
N GLN A 174 -6.64 41.24 22.31
CA GLN A 174 -7.68 40.25 22.60
C GLN A 174 -7.34 39.47 23.87
N THR A 175 -8.35 39.21 24.71
CA THR A 175 -8.20 38.32 25.86
C THR A 175 -8.62 36.91 25.44
N LEU A 176 -7.70 35.96 25.55
CA LEU A 176 -7.90 34.55 25.22
C LEU A 176 -7.89 33.70 26.49
N GLN A 177 -8.75 32.70 26.51
CA GLN A 177 -8.78 31.66 27.52
C GLN A 177 -7.77 30.57 27.15
N ILE A 178 -6.71 30.42 27.94
CA ILE A 178 -5.63 29.47 27.65
C ILE A 178 -5.73 28.27 28.59
N PRO A 179 -5.77 27.04 28.08
CA PRO A 179 -5.74 25.85 28.91
C PRO A 179 -4.31 25.59 29.42
N ILE A 180 -4.19 25.17 30.67
CA ILE A 180 -2.93 24.78 31.29
C ILE A 180 -2.95 23.26 31.50
N ALA A 181 -2.06 22.57 30.80
CA ALA A 181 -1.81 21.15 30.93
C ALA A 181 -1.02 20.87 32.22
N ARG A 182 -1.30 19.72 32.83
CA ARG A 182 -0.59 19.25 34.02
C ARG A 182 0.63 18.40 33.65
#